data_AF-A0A2E6YHB3-F1
#
_entry.id   AF-A0A2E6YHB3-F1
#
_cell.length_a   1.000
_cell.length_b   1.000
_cell.length_c   1.000
_cell.angle_alpha   90.00
_cell.angle_beta   90.00
_cell.angle_gamma   90.00
#
_symmetry.space_group_name_H-M   'P 1'
#
loop_
_entity.id
_entity.type
_entity.pdbx_description
1 polymer ?
#
loop_
_entity_poly.entity_id
_entity_poly.type
_entity_poly.pdbx_seq_one_letter_code
_entity_poly.pdbx_strand_id
1 'polypeptide(L)' 'MISLFDKVEHIKDGSVKGIVVHIDDNLKGTTTCRVAWGVETKEEAEKMPVEDTDIQWTNKLVKCD' A
#
# COMPACT_ATOMS: atom_id res chain seq x y z
N MET A 1 11.01 5.58 3.72
CA MET A 1 9.68 6.18 3.95
C MET A 1 8.78 5.79 2.78
N ILE A 2 7.59 5.29 3.05
CA ILE A 2 6.61 4.90 2.01
C ILE A 2 5.90 6.16 1.50
N SER A 3 5.59 6.17 0.22
CA SER A 3 5.01 7.25 -0.57
C SER A 3 3.90 6.72 -1.46
N LEU A 4 3.07 7.62 -1.96
CA LEU A 4 1.99 7.28 -2.89
C LEU A 4 2.59 6.62 -4.15
N PHE A 5 1.95 5.55 -4.61
CA PHE A 5 2.36 4.70 -5.74
C PHE A 5 3.67 3.92 -5.55
N ASP A 6 4.25 3.90 -4.34
CA ASP A 6 5.29 2.93 -4.06
C ASP A 6 4.76 1.51 -4.23
N LYS A 7 5.56 0.66 -4.87
CA LYS A 7 5.38 -0.79 -4.80
C LYS A 7 5.81 -1.25 -3.42
N VAL A 8 4.97 -2.07 -2.80
CA VAL A 8 5.19 -2.58 -1.46
C VAL A 8 4.96 -4.08 -1.40
N GLU A 9 5.60 -4.72 -0.44
CA GLU A 9 5.40 -6.12 -0.09
C GLU A 9 5.06 -6.27 1.39
N HIS A 10 4.35 -7.34 1.73
CA HIS A 10 4.05 -7.68 3.12
C HIS A 10 5.33 -8.16 3.84
N ILE A 11 5.60 -7.63 5.05
CA ILE A 11 6.73 -8.12 5.87
C ILE A 11 6.63 -9.63 6.19
N LYS A 12 5.41 -10.15 6.28
CA LYS A 12 5.18 -11.58 6.59
C LYS A 12 5.25 -12.49 5.35
N ASP A 13 4.96 -11.96 4.17
CA ASP A 13 4.95 -12.71 2.91
C ASP A 13 5.33 -11.77 1.76
N GLY A 14 6.62 -11.75 1.40
CA GLY A 14 7.15 -10.92 0.32
C GLY A 14 6.65 -11.32 -1.07
N SER A 15 5.95 -12.46 -1.20
CA SER A 15 5.33 -12.88 -2.46
C SER A 15 4.12 -12.01 -2.80
N VAL A 16 3.50 -11.40 -1.79
CA VAL A 16 2.32 -10.54 -1.94
C VAL A 16 2.79 -9.11 -2.19
N LYS A 17 2.66 -8.68 -3.44
CA LYS A 17 2.99 -7.33 -3.89
C LYS A 17 1.75 -6.48 -4.07
N GLY A 18 1.90 -5.19 -3.82
CA GLY A 18 0.85 -4.21 -3.99
C GLY A 18 1.39 -2.82 -4.22
N ILE A 19 0.47 -1.88 -4.41
CA ILE A 19 0.78 -0.47 -4.67
C ILE A 19 0.02 0.41 -3.70
N VAL A 20 0.72 1.38 -3.11
CA VAL A 20 0.10 2.34 -2.19
C VAL A 20 -0.76 3.34 -2.98
N VAL A 21 -2.05 3.37 -2.69
CA VAL A 21 -3.03 4.22 -3.40
C VAL A 21 -3.55 5.38 -2.55
N HIS A 22 -3.32 5.34 -1.24
CA HIS A 22 -3.66 6.43 -0.34
C HIS A 22 -2.76 6.39 0.91
N ILE A 23 -2.40 7.55 1.45
CA ILE A 23 -1.71 7.67 2.74
C ILE A 23 -2.57 8.53 3.64
N ASP A 24 -2.88 8.02 4.83
CA ASP A 24 -3.58 8.75 5.87
C ASP A 24 -2.58 9.13 6.97
N ASP A 25 -2.32 10.43 7.09
CA ASP A 25 -1.45 11.04 8.10
C ASP A 25 -2.24 11.75 9.22
N ASN A 26 -3.58 11.66 9.22
CA ASN A 26 -4.43 12.37 10.19
C ASN A 26 -4.36 11.78 11.60
N LEU A 27 -3.88 10.54 11.76
CA LEU A 27 -3.73 9.89 13.05
C LEU A 27 -2.40 10.29 13.71
N LYS A 28 -2.49 11.07 14.79
CA LYS A 28 -1.31 11.46 15.59
C LYS A 28 -0.49 10.23 16.00
N GLY A 29 0.70 10.09 15.42
CA GLY A 29 1.68 9.05 15.76
C GLY A 29 1.51 7.71 15.04
N THR A 30 0.53 7.56 14.14
CA THR A 30 0.37 6.34 13.34
C THR A 30 0.07 6.70 11.89
N THR A 31 0.96 6.36 10.97
CA THR A 31 0.70 6.52 9.53
C THR A 31 0.13 5.22 8.98
N THR A 32 -1.12 5.26 8.52
CA THR A 32 -1.77 4.19 7.77
C THR A 32 -1.82 4.53 6.29
N CYS A 33 -1.99 3.52 5.45
CA CYS A 33 -2.13 3.68 4.02
C CYS A 33 -3.14 2.66 3.49
N ARG A 34 -3.69 2.92 2.30
CA ARG A 34 -4.40 1.90 1.54
C ARG A 34 -3.48 1.33 0.48
N VAL A 35 -3.50 0.01 0.36
CA VAL A 35 -2.72 -0.74 -0.61
C VAL A 35 -3.68 -1.51 -1.52
N ALA A 36 -3.50 -1.34 -2.82
CA ALA A 36 -4.08 -2.22 -3.83
C ALA A 36 -3.17 -3.43 -3.98
N TRP A 37 -3.62 -4.62 -3.55
CA TRP A 37 -2.84 -5.85 -3.64
C TRP A 37 -3.10 -6.59 -4.95
N GLY A 38 -2.09 -7.35 -5.41
CA GLY A 38 -2.22 -8.15 -6.64
C GLY A 38 -2.18 -7.33 -7.94
N VAL A 39 -1.75 -6.06 -7.86
CA VAL A 39 -1.54 -5.18 -9.02
C VAL A 39 -0.07 -4.79 -9.14
N GLU A 40 0.42 -4.63 -10.37
CA GLU A 40 1.83 -4.33 -10.64
C GLU A 40 2.05 -2.94 -11.23
N THR A 41 0.98 -2.29 -11.70
CA THR A 41 1.03 -0.96 -12.31
C THR A 41 0.16 0.05 -11.58
N LYS A 42 0.58 1.32 -11.65
CA LYS A 42 -0.19 2.45 -11.11
C LYS A 42 -1.60 2.53 -11.72
N GLU A 43 -1.72 2.30 -13.02
CA GLU A 43 -3.00 2.40 -13.73
C GLU A 43 -4.01 1.34 -13.28
N GLU A 44 -3.56 0.15 -12.91
CA GLU A 44 -4.40 -0.89 -12.30
C GLU A 44 -4.82 -0.50 -10.88
N ALA A 45 -3.86 -0.02 -10.08
CA ALA A 45 -4.08 0.40 -8.71
C ALA A 45 -5.09 1.56 -8.60
N GLU A 46 -5.04 2.53 -9.53
CA GLU A 46 -5.97 3.68 -9.57
C GLU A 46 -7.40 3.29 -10.00
N LYS A 47 -7.55 2.17 -10.72
CA LYS A 47 -8.86 1.65 -11.13
C LYS A 47 -9.49 0.74 -10.07
N MET A 48 -8.72 0.32 -9.07
CA MET A 48 -9.21 -0.56 -8.01
C MET A 48 -10.21 0.20 -7.13
N PRO A 49 -11.43 -0.32 -6.94
CA PRO A 49 -12.40 0.25 -6.02
C PRO A 49 -11.81 0.35 -4.61
N VAL A 50 -12.12 1.42 -3.87
CA VAL A 50 -11.59 1.64 -2.52
C VAL A 50 -11.97 0.50 -1.56
N GLU A 51 -13.13 -0.13 -1.76
CA GLU A 51 -13.60 -1.30 -1.00
C GLU A 51 -12.76 -2.55 -1.22
N ASP A 52 -12.08 -2.66 -2.37
CA ASP A 52 -11.16 -3.75 -2.70
C ASP A 52 -9.71 -3.46 -2.29
N THR A 53 -9.45 -2.30 -1.66
CA THR A 53 -8.13 -1.94 -1.13
C THR A 53 -8.03 -2.22 0.36
N ASP A 54 -6.84 -2.63 0.81
CA ASP A 54 -6.61 -2.96 2.21
C ASP A 54 -5.93 -1.82 2.97
N ILE A 55 -6.42 -1.53 4.18
CA ILE A 55 -5.77 -0.58 5.10
C ILE A 55 -4.60 -1.27 5.79
N GLN A 56 -3.42 -0.68 5.63
CA GLN A 56 -2.16 -1.19 6.16
C GLN A 56 -1.43 -0.14 6.99
N TRP A 57 -0.78 -0.60 8.05
CA TRP A 57 0.18 0.24 8.77
C TRP A 57 1.48 0.31 7.98
N THR A 58 2.00 1.51 7.77
CA THR A 58 3.23 1.73 6.99
C THR A 58 4.44 1.00 7.55
N ASN A 59 4.51 0.78 8.87
CA ASN A 59 5.60 0.01 9.51
C ASN A 59 5.51 -1.51 9.29
N LYS A 60 4.44 -2.01 8.66
CA LYS A 60 4.26 -3.43 8.30
C LYS A 60 4.49 -3.72 6.82
N LEU A 61 4.97 -2.72 6.07
CA LEU A 61 5.22 -2.78 4.65
C LEU A 61 6.70 -2.49 4.37
N VAL A 62 7.23 -3.14 3.33
CA VAL A 62 8.58 -2.89 2.80
C VAL A 62 8.44 -2.45 1.35
N LYS A 63 9.29 -1.54 0.87
CA LYS A 63 9.30 -1.17 -0.55
C LYS A 63 9.82 -2.35 -1.36
N CYS A 64 9.13 -2.68 -2.45
CA CYS A 64 9.63 -3.61 -3.44
C CYS A 64 10.67 -2.89 -4.33
N ASP A 65 11.79 -3.55 -4.63
CA ASP A 65 12.75 -3.13 -5.65
C ASP A 65 12.17 -3.16 -7.08
#